data_AF-A0A927BKN3-F1
#
_entry.id   AF-A0A927BKN3-F1
#
_cell.length_a   1.000
_cell.length_b   1.000
_cell.length_c   1.000
_cell.angle_alpha   90.00
_cell.angle_beta   90.00
_cell.angle_gamma   90.00
#
_symmetry.space_group_name_H-M   'P 1'
#
loop_
_entity.id
_entity.type
_entity.pdbx_description
1 polymer ?
#
loop_
_entity_poly.entity_id
_entity_poly.type
_entity_poly.pdbx_seq_one_letter_code
_entity_poly.pdbx_strand_id
1 'polypeptide(L)'
;MPNTVTDETPAGEGAPPSAEDRHRRRKPGGSASSGLREGPGPRRWRGWPGWSAWPDWSGRLAVVWSALYGAAALYWAFDGDGFPYERVHEDRSSGSILEPSRAEIVAPALSVFCALGVVVALLMLRRAGTGRARTALLAYGWTAGIALALLIPDYSLLGLLVFSPVLLVFAFTGVPGPQDMGDILYWHRGNLLIVFVGGLLWAAATLAYRRRTAGRCVYCGRAPHGPGARTDTTDTAGLRRWGRWAVLVAVVSTLPYDVTRIAWYFDQPLGITEEFLREMRETPGMLEIGLALGVVSTLGSLLMHGLVARWGEVWPRWVWWKKGRTIHPATAVVPAALVAVALIPAGLMATRAFDPASWGIVGPSILWTVWGVALGVATCLYYLRRRGVCRRCGRG
;
A
#
# COMPACT_ATOMS: atom_id res chain seq x y z
N MET A 1 18.50 -79.27 37.42
CA MET A 1 17.96 -80.32 36.55
C MET A 1 18.41 -80.05 35.13
N PRO A 2 19.07 -81.01 34.47
CA PRO A 2 19.88 -80.81 33.28
C PRO A 2 19.16 -81.25 32.00
N ASN A 3 19.77 -81.00 30.84
CA ASN A 3 19.96 -81.92 29.71
C ASN A 3 20.44 -81.08 28.49
N THR A 4 21.72 -81.10 28.10
CA THR A 4 22.40 -82.09 27.21
C THR A 4 21.73 -82.13 25.83
N VAL A 5 22.39 -81.98 24.67
CA VAL A 5 23.46 -82.80 24.02
C VAL A 5 23.87 -81.99 22.74
N THR A 6 25.14 -81.63 22.53
CA THR A 6 26.11 -82.06 21.45
C THR A 6 25.46 -82.46 20.11
N ASP A 7 26.01 -82.27 18.91
CA ASP A 7 27.36 -82.31 18.32
C ASP A 7 27.14 -81.74 16.88
N GLU A 8 28.05 -81.15 16.12
CA GLU A 8 29.22 -81.75 15.47
C GLU A 8 30.06 -80.61 14.83
N THR A 9 31.37 -80.71 14.93
CA THR A 9 32.35 -80.07 14.01
C THR A 9 33.06 -81.22 13.28
N PRO A 10 33.56 -81.05 12.04
CA PRO A 10 34.99 -80.70 11.96
C PRO A 10 35.44 -79.95 10.67
N ALA A 11 36.62 -79.34 10.81
CA ALA A 11 37.65 -79.08 9.78
C ALA A 11 37.32 -78.12 8.61
N GLY A 12 38.19 -77.20 8.19
CA GLY A 12 39.59 -76.98 8.52
C GLY A 12 40.11 -75.67 7.92
N GLU A 13 41.28 -75.30 8.42
CA GLU A 13 42.41 -74.60 7.76
C GLU A 13 42.16 -73.40 6.84
N GLY A 14 42.82 -72.28 7.19
CA GLY A 14 43.23 -71.27 6.21
C GLY A 14 43.30 -69.85 6.77
N ALA A 15 44.45 -69.46 7.31
CA ALA A 15 44.78 -68.06 7.63
C ALA A 15 44.84 -67.19 6.35
N PRO A 16 44.67 -65.85 6.45
CA PRO A 16 44.21 -65.00 5.35
C PRO A 16 45.31 -64.63 4.34
N PRO A 17 44.99 -64.49 3.04
CA PRO A 17 45.97 -64.06 2.04
C PRO A 17 46.27 -62.55 2.11
N SER A 18 47.53 -62.26 1.81
CA SER A 18 48.25 -60.99 1.87
C SER A 18 47.88 -59.99 0.77
N ALA A 19 48.37 -58.76 0.93
CA ALA A 19 47.91 -57.52 0.31
C ALA A 19 48.27 -57.30 -1.19
N GLU A 20 48.65 -58.32 -1.96
CA GLU A 20 49.17 -58.12 -3.33
C GLU A 20 48.23 -58.54 -4.48
N ASP A 21 47.04 -59.08 -4.19
CA ASP A 21 46.14 -59.61 -5.24
C ASP A 21 44.99 -58.68 -5.66
N ARG A 22 45.04 -57.39 -5.30
CA ARG A 22 43.95 -56.42 -5.57
C ARG A 22 44.09 -55.65 -6.89
N HIS A 23 45.00 -56.05 -7.77
CA HIS A 23 45.23 -55.41 -9.07
C HIS A 23 45.27 -56.44 -10.21
N ARG A 24 44.12 -56.96 -10.63
CA ARG A 24 43.79 -57.35 -12.02
C ARG A 24 42.50 -58.17 -12.05
N ARG A 25 41.35 -57.51 -12.26
CA ARG A 25 40.16 -58.06 -12.95
C ARG A 25 39.04 -57.01 -12.99
N ARG A 26 38.96 -56.25 -14.10
CA ARG A 26 37.74 -56.05 -14.91
C ARG A 26 37.98 -54.97 -15.96
N LYS A 27 37.77 -55.37 -17.23
CA LYS A 27 37.64 -54.54 -18.43
C LYS A 27 36.14 -54.23 -18.68
N PRO A 28 35.77 -53.42 -19.69
CA PRO A 28 35.00 -52.17 -19.50
C PRO A 28 33.51 -52.29 -19.90
N GLY A 29 32.66 -51.39 -19.38
CA GLY A 29 31.30 -51.24 -19.88
C GLY A 29 30.48 -50.17 -19.16
N GLY A 30 29.91 -49.24 -19.94
CA GLY A 30 28.69 -48.52 -19.57
C GLY A 30 28.89 -47.17 -18.88
N SER A 31 28.76 -46.10 -19.65
CA SER A 31 28.43 -44.75 -19.17
C SER A 31 27.10 -44.76 -18.42
N ALA A 32 27.12 -44.81 -17.09
CA ALA A 32 25.95 -44.58 -16.26
C ALA A 32 26.01 -43.13 -15.75
N SER A 33 25.24 -42.27 -16.42
CA SER A 33 24.87 -40.95 -15.91
C SER A 33 24.27 -41.11 -14.52
N SER A 34 24.92 -40.54 -13.51
CA SER A 34 24.39 -40.42 -12.17
C SER A 34 23.18 -39.48 -12.22
N GLY A 35 21.99 -40.05 -12.40
CA GLY A 35 20.72 -39.37 -12.26
C GLY A 35 20.59 -38.83 -10.83
N LEU A 36 20.93 -37.56 -10.65
CA LEU A 36 20.44 -36.76 -9.54
C LEU A 36 18.91 -36.85 -9.57
N ARG A 37 18.35 -37.68 -8.70
CA ARG A 37 16.92 -37.64 -8.40
C ARG A 37 16.63 -36.26 -7.82
N GLU A 38 16.15 -35.37 -8.67
CA GLU A 38 15.50 -34.14 -8.26
C GLU A 38 14.41 -34.51 -7.26
N GLY A 39 14.66 -34.25 -5.98
CA GLY A 39 13.64 -34.35 -4.95
C GLY A 39 12.42 -33.49 -5.35
N PRO A 40 11.20 -33.88 -4.95
CA PRO A 40 10.01 -33.14 -5.34
C PRO A 40 10.15 -31.68 -4.92
N GLY A 41 10.28 -30.79 -5.92
CA GLY A 41 10.40 -29.35 -5.72
C GLY A 41 9.29 -28.83 -4.82
N PRO A 42 9.53 -27.74 -4.07
CA PRO A 42 8.58 -27.24 -3.09
C PRO A 42 7.20 -27.06 -3.73
N ARG A 43 6.22 -27.81 -3.21
CA ARG A 43 4.83 -27.80 -3.68
C ARG A 43 4.37 -26.36 -3.88
N ARG A 44 4.21 -25.96 -5.14
CA ARG A 44 3.70 -24.65 -5.55
C ARG A 44 2.26 -24.51 -5.04
N TRP A 45 2.12 -23.90 -3.87
CA TRP A 45 0.83 -23.41 -3.40
C TRP A 45 0.26 -22.45 -4.44
N ARG A 46 -0.88 -22.79 -5.05
CA ARG A 46 -1.68 -21.88 -5.87
C ARG A 46 -2.32 -20.86 -4.93
N GLY A 47 -1.56 -19.81 -4.58
CA GLY A 47 -2.18 -18.59 -4.06
C GLY A 47 -3.23 -18.09 -5.05
N TRP A 48 -4.26 -17.41 -4.56
CA TRP A 48 -5.33 -16.86 -5.39
C TRP A 48 -4.76 -16.15 -6.64
N PRO A 49 -5.10 -16.61 -7.85
CA PRO A 49 -4.35 -16.27 -9.07
C PRO A 49 -4.27 -14.75 -9.34
N GLY A 50 -5.31 -13.99 -9.00
CA GLY A 50 -5.41 -12.56 -9.32
C GLY A 50 -4.36 -11.66 -8.65
N TRP A 51 -4.15 -11.78 -7.34
CA TRP A 51 -3.21 -10.90 -6.62
C TRP A 51 -1.75 -11.25 -6.89
N SER A 52 -1.49 -12.51 -7.26
CA SER A 52 -0.13 -13.03 -7.48
C SER A 52 0.51 -12.56 -8.78
N ALA A 53 -0.27 -11.97 -9.70
CA ALA A 53 0.15 -11.51 -11.04
C ALA A 53 0.05 -9.97 -11.20
N TRP A 54 0.06 -9.22 -10.10
CA TRP A 54 -0.05 -7.76 -10.11
C TRP A 54 0.88 -7.00 -11.04
N PRO A 55 2.14 -7.43 -11.27
CA PRO A 55 2.98 -6.69 -12.19
C PRO A 55 2.44 -6.71 -13.63
N ASP A 56 1.73 -7.78 -14.00
CA ASP A 56 1.29 -8.01 -15.38
C ASP A 56 -0.10 -7.45 -15.62
N TRP A 57 -1.02 -7.53 -14.64
CA TRP A 57 -2.32 -6.87 -14.78
C TRP A 57 -2.24 -5.36 -14.59
N SER A 58 -1.37 -4.82 -13.72
CA SER A 58 -1.29 -3.36 -13.49
C SER A 58 -1.00 -2.56 -14.76
N GLY A 59 -0.05 -3.01 -15.59
CA GLY A 59 0.24 -2.36 -16.86
C GLY A 59 -0.93 -2.41 -17.84
N ARG A 60 -1.65 -3.53 -17.91
CA ARG A 60 -2.83 -3.66 -18.80
C ARG A 60 -4.00 -2.81 -18.30
N LEU A 61 -4.25 -2.82 -16.99
CA LEU A 61 -5.29 -1.99 -16.40
C LEU A 61 -4.97 -0.50 -16.49
N ALA A 62 -3.69 -0.10 -16.43
CA ALA A 62 -3.30 1.30 -16.68
C ALA A 62 -3.62 1.74 -18.13
N VAL A 63 -3.42 0.86 -19.12
CA VAL A 63 -3.85 1.11 -20.51
C VAL A 63 -5.36 1.25 -20.59
N VAL A 64 -6.10 0.28 -20.05
CA VAL A 64 -7.57 0.27 -20.08
C VAL A 64 -8.13 1.51 -19.38
N TRP A 65 -7.63 1.83 -18.18
CA TRP A 65 -8.04 3.01 -17.44
C TRP A 65 -7.78 4.29 -18.22
N SER A 66 -6.58 4.43 -18.80
CA SER A 66 -6.24 5.64 -19.58
C SER A 66 -7.10 5.75 -20.85
N ALA A 67 -7.43 4.63 -21.51
CA ALA A 67 -8.30 4.65 -22.67
C ALA A 67 -9.75 5.02 -22.30
N LEU A 68 -10.30 4.43 -21.24
CA LEU A 68 -11.68 4.69 -20.79
C LEU A 68 -11.83 6.11 -20.25
N TYR A 69 -10.92 6.54 -19.38
CA TYR A 69 -10.96 7.89 -18.82
C TYR A 69 -10.65 8.96 -19.89
N GLY A 70 -9.77 8.65 -20.85
CA GLY A 70 -9.50 9.51 -22.00
C GLY A 70 -10.71 9.66 -22.94
N ALA A 71 -11.48 8.60 -23.14
CA ALA A 71 -12.74 8.64 -23.89
C ALA A 71 -13.81 9.47 -23.15
N ALA A 72 -13.94 9.30 -21.83
CA ALA A 72 -14.82 10.14 -21.01
C ALA A 72 -14.40 11.62 -21.05
N ALA A 73 -13.09 11.90 -20.94
CA ALA A 73 -12.56 13.26 -21.07
C ALA A 73 -12.79 13.86 -22.46
N LEU A 74 -12.73 13.04 -23.52
CA LEU A 74 -13.05 13.49 -24.88
C LEU A 74 -14.54 13.80 -25.02
N TYR A 75 -15.42 12.99 -24.43
CA TYR A 75 -16.86 13.24 -24.39
C TYR A 75 -17.17 14.59 -23.72
N TRP A 76 -16.59 14.86 -22.54
CA TRP A 76 -16.75 16.16 -21.87
C TRP A 76 -16.12 17.33 -22.64
N ALA A 77 -15.07 17.09 -23.43
CA ALA A 77 -14.47 18.12 -24.28
C ALA A 77 -15.38 18.54 -25.45
N PHE A 78 -16.31 17.67 -25.86
CA PHE A 78 -17.32 17.94 -26.88
C PHE A 78 -18.69 18.28 -26.28
N ASP A 79 -18.69 18.97 -25.13
CA ASP A 79 -19.91 19.45 -24.45
C ASP A 79 -20.84 18.33 -23.97
N GLY A 80 -20.26 17.15 -23.68
CA GLY A 80 -20.97 16.06 -23.04
C GLY A 80 -21.32 16.38 -21.59
N ASP A 81 -22.52 15.98 -21.17
CA ASP A 81 -23.05 16.24 -19.82
C ASP A 81 -22.24 15.53 -18.72
N GLY A 82 -22.41 16.02 -17.48
CA GLY A 82 -21.89 15.34 -16.28
C GLY A 82 -20.39 15.49 -16.10
N PHE A 83 -19.84 16.66 -16.43
CA PHE A 83 -18.44 16.98 -16.15
C PHE A 83 -18.19 16.94 -14.62
N PRO A 84 -17.32 16.05 -14.12
CA PRO A 84 -17.23 15.78 -12.69
C PRO A 84 -16.63 16.91 -11.85
N TYR A 85 -16.05 17.93 -12.47
CA TYR A 85 -15.40 19.06 -11.79
C TYR A 85 -16.12 20.39 -12.02
N GLU A 86 -17.36 20.33 -12.51
CA GLU A 86 -18.23 21.50 -12.63
C GLU A 86 -18.51 22.11 -11.25
N ARG A 87 -18.76 23.43 -11.22
CA ARG A 87 -19.03 24.13 -9.98
C ARG A 87 -20.35 23.63 -9.38
N VAL A 88 -20.26 22.97 -8.22
CA VAL A 88 -21.45 22.58 -7.46
C VAL A 88 -21.86 23.74 -6.54
N HIS A 89 -23.13 23.77 -6.10
CA HIS A 89 -23.63 24.69 -5.08
C HIS A 89 -22.71 24.71 -3.83
N GLU A 90 -22.60 25.87 -3.16
CA GLU A 90 -21.63 26.10 -2.05
C GLU A 90 -21.63 25.01 -0.98
N ASP A 91 -22.80 24.45 -0.65
CA ASP A 91 -22.97 23.37 0.34
C ASP A 91 -22.30 22.03 -0.04
N ARG A 92 -21.88 21.87 -1.31
CA ARG A 92 -21.24 20.66 -1.87
C ARG A 92 -19.85 20.93 -2.43
N SER A 93 -19.37 22.17 -2.35
CA SER A 93 -18.04 22.56 -2.83
C SER A 93 -16.96 21.84 -2.01
N SER A 94 -16.10 21.06 -2.69
CA SER A 94 -15.07 20.29 -2.00
C SER A 94 -13.78 21.08 -1.75
N GLY A 95 -13.56 22.19 -2.46
CA GLY A 95 -12.25 22.87 -2.51
C GLY A 95 -11.15 22.07 -3.23
N SER A 96 -11.53 21.05 -4.01
CA SER A 96 -10.62 20.24 -4.84
C SER A 96 -9.84 21.09 -5.85
N ILE A 97 -8.63 20.67 -6.24
CA ILE A 97 -7.76 21.41 -7.19
C ILE A 97 -8.46 21.70 -8.52
N LEU A 98 -9.27 20.75 -8.97
CA LEU A 98 -9.96 20.85 -10.25
C LEU A 98 -11.36 21.45 -10.09
N GLU A 99 -11.83 21.73 -8.88
CA GLU A 99 -13.13 22.34 -8.64
C GLU A 99 -12.96 23.82 -8.23
N PRO A 100 -13.66 24.78 -8.86
CA PRO A 100 -14.46 24.67 -10.07
C PRO A 100 -13.59 24.90 -11.33
N SER A 101 -13.55 23.93 -12.24
CA SER A 101 -12.87 24.10 -13.52
C SER A 101 -13.84 24.10 -14.69
N ARG A 102 -13.46 24.79 -15.76
CA ARG A 102 -14.24 24.82 -17.00
C ARG A 102 -13.94 23.58 -17.81
N ALA A 103 -14.97 22.83 -18.18
CA ALA A 103 -14.86 21.61 -19.00
C ALA A 103 -14.08 21.89 -20.29
N GLU A 104 -14.33 23.05 -20.93
CA GLU A 104 -13.65 23.54 -22.14
C GLU A 104 -12.11 23.51 -22.06
N ILE A 105 -11.53 23.65 -20.86
CA ILE A 105 -10.07 23.72 -20.66
C ILE A 105 -9.54 22.39 -20.11
N VAL A 106 -10.20 21.86 -19.06
CA VAL A 106 -9.69 20.70 -18.34
C VAL A 106 -9.96 19.39 -19.07
N ALA A 107 -11.11 19.25 -19.75
CA ALA A 107 -11.46 18.03 -20.44
C ALA A 107 -10.51 17.72 -21.64
N PRO A 108 -10.17 18.68 -22.53
CA PRO A 108 -9.16 18.44 -23.56
C PRO A 108 -7.78 18.10 -23.00
N ALA A 109 -7.35 18.78 -21.93
CA ALA A 109 -6.07 18.51 -21.29
C ALA A 109 -6.01 17.09 -20.69
N LEU A 110 -7.09 16.65 -20.02
CA LEU A 110 -7.22 15.28 -19.51
C LEU A 110 -7.24 14.25 -20.65
N SER A 111 -7.90 14.55 -21.77
CA SER A 111 -7.93 13.68 -22.94
C SER A 111 -6.53 13.49 -23.53
N VAL A 112 -5.77 14.57 -23.74
CA VAL A 112 -4.38 14.52 -24.22
C VAL A 112 -3.49 13.77 -23.23
N PHE A 113 -3.62 14.05 -21.93
CA PHE A 113 -2.90 13.34 -20.88
C PHE A 113 -3.17 11.83 -20.94
N CYS A 114 -4.43 11.42 -21.08
CA CYS A 114 -4.83 10.02 -21.15
C CYS A 114 -4.37 9.34 -22.46
N ALA A 115 -4.44 10.03 -23.60
CA ALA A 115 -3.94 9.53 -24.88
C ALA A 115 -2.42 9.26 -24.82
N LEU A 116 -1.65 10.21 -24.26
CA LEU A 116 -0.22 10.00 -23.98
C LEU A 116 -0.02 8.83 -23.01
N GLY A 117 -0.88 8.70 -22.01
CA GLY A 117 -0.86 7.61 -21.04
C GLY A 117 -1.01 6.24 -21.70
N VAL A 118 -1.93 6.09 -22.66
CA VAL A 118 -2.09 4.86 -23.44
C VAL A 118 -0.78 4.51 -24.16
N VAL A 119 -0.17 5.47 -24.86
CA VAL A 119 1.09 5.27 -25.58
C VAL A 119 2.21 4.85 -24.62
N VAL A 120 2.39 5.58 -23.52
CA VAL A 120 3.44 5.30 -22.52
C VAL A 120 3.24 3.92 -21.88
N ALA A 121 2.02 3.58 -21.48
CA ALA A 121 1.72 2.29 -20.86
C ALA A 121 1.95 1.12 -21.84
N LEU A 122 1.61 1.27 -23.13
CA LEU A 122 1.91 0.28 -24.16
C LEU A 122 3.42 0.11 -24.38
N LEU A 123 4.19 1.20 -24.41
CA LEU A 123 5.65 1.14 -24.50
C LEU A 123 6.27 0.43 -23.28
N MET A 124 5.75 0.69 -22.07
CA MET A 124 6.18 0.02 -20.85
C MET A 124 5.85 -1.48 -20.85
N LEU A 125 4.68 -1.87 -21.38
CA LEU A 125 4.28 -3.28 -21.54
C LEU A 125 5.17 -4.01 -22.56
N ARG A 126 5.50 -3.35 -23.67
CA ARG A 126 6.44 -3.86 -24.69
C ARG A 126 7.90 -3.88 -24.21
N ARG A 127 8.18 -3.34 -23.02
CA ARG A 127 9.54 -3.17 -22.47
C ARG A 127 10.43 -2.34 -23.37
N ALA A 128 9.84 -1.44 -24.14
CA ALA A 128 10.55 -0.53 -25.02
C ALA A 128 11.25 0.57 -24.20
N GLY A 129 12.29 1.16 -24.80
CA GLY A 129 13.03 2.29 -24.24
C GLY A 129 14.28 1.90 -23.46
N THR A 130 15.42 2.42 -23.89
CA THR A 130 16.71 2.39 -23.18
C THR A 130 17.15 3.83 -22.86
N GLY A 131 18.07 3.99 -21.91
CA GLY A 131 18.66 5.31 -21.57
C GLY A 131 17.63 6.40 -21.28
N ARG A 132 17.62 7.46 -22.11
CA ARG A 132 16.72 8.62 -21.98
C ARG A 132 15.24 8.25 -22.13
N ALA A 133 14.91 7.38 -23.06
CA ALA A 133 13.52 6.94 -23.27
C ALA A 133 12.96 6.22 -22.03
N ARG A 134 13.76 5.35 -21.41
CA ARG A 134 13.39 4.71 -20.14
C ARG A 134 13.13 5.74 -19.04
N THR A 135 13.96 6.78 -18.98
CA THR A 135 13.83 7.84 -17.97
C THR A 135 12.55 8.66 -18.19
N ALA A 136 12.23 9.00 -19.44
CA ALA A 136 10.99 9.70 -19.79
C ALA A 136 9.74 8.88 -19.45
N LEU A 137 9.72 7.57 -19.77
CA LEU A 137 8.61 6.68 -19.43
C LEU A 137 8.41 6.58 -17.92
N LEU A 138 9.50 6.49 -17.15
CA LEU A 138 9.44 6.48 -15.68
C LEU A 138 8.98 7.83 -15.12
N ALA A 139 9.46 8.93 -15.68
CA ALA A 139 9.06 10.27 -15.25
C ALA A 139 7.56 10.47 -15.45
N TYR A 140 7.05 10.20 -16.66
CA TYR A 140 5.61 10.26 -16.93
C TYR A 140 4.82 9.35 -15.98
N GLY A 141 5.21 8.07 -15.84
CA GLY A 141 4.46 7.12 -15.03
C GLY A 141 4.42 7.47 -13.54
N TRP A 142 5.50 8.02 -12.97
CA TRP A 142 5.49 8.51 -11.58
C TRP A 142 4.71 9.81 -11.44
N THR A 143 4.86 10.75 -12.39
CA THR A 143 4.08 11.99 -12.38
C THR A 143 2.59 11.70 -12.48
N ALA A 144 2.17 10.82 -13.41
CA ALA A 144 0.78 10.38 -13.54
C ALA A 144 0.29 9.69 -12.25
N GLY A 145 1.06 8.75 -11.71
CA GLY A 145 0.70 8.05 -10.47
C GLY A 145 0.54 8.99 -9.28
N ILE A 146 1.47 9.94 -9.09
CA ILE A 146 1.44 10.93 -8.01
C ILE A 146 0.29 11.91 -8.20
N ALA A 147 0.12 12.45 -9.41
CA ALA A 147 -0.94 13.42 -9.68
C ALA A 147 -2.32 12.84 -9.43
N LEU A 148 -2.60 11.67 -10.01
CA LEU A 148 -3.90 10.99 -9.91
C LEU A 148 -4.16 10.43 -8.49
N ALA A 149 -3.13 9.97 -7.77
CA ALA A 149 -3.34 9.37 -6.44
C ALA A 149 -3.26 10.37 -5.28
N LEU A 150 -2.51 11.47 -5.41
CA LEU A 150 -2.15 12.34 -4.28
C LEU A 150 -2.49 13.82 -4.50
N LEU A 151 -2.53 14.31 -5.74
CA LEU A 151 -2.76 15.74 -6.01
C LEU A 151 -4.22 16.04 -6.36
N ILE A 152 -4.81 15.26 -7.27
CA ILE A 152 -6.18 15.47 -7.75
C ILE A 152 -7.24 15.12 -6.70
N PRO A 153 -7.10 14.02 -5.94
CA PRO A 153 -8.07 13.72 -4.89
C PRO A 153 -8.11 14.79 -3.80
N ASP A 154 -9.21 14.85 -3.08
CA ASP A 154 -9.50 15.80 -2.02
C ASP A 154 -9.71 15.07 -0.67
N TYR A 155 -10.25 15.77 0.32
CA TYR A 155 -10.61 15.17 1.62
C TYR A 155 -11.67 14.07 1.53
N SER A 156 -12.41 13.96 0.42
CA SER A 156 -13.46 12.96 0.25
C SER A 156 -12.91 11.54 0.36
N LEU A 157 -11.66 11.28 -0.07
CA LEU A 157 -11.02 9.98 0.14
C LEU A 157 -10.87 9.64 1.63
N LEU A 158 -10.44 10.62 2.43
CA LEU A 158 -10.29 10.43 3.87
C LEU A 158 -11.66 10.30 4.54
N GLY A 159 -12.62 11.14 4.17
CA GLY A 159 -14.00 11.07 4.66
C GLY A 159 -14.63 9.71 4.39
N LEU A 160 -14.54 9.21 3.16
CA LEU A 160 -15.03 7.88 2.79
C LEU A 160 -14.34 6.77 3.58
N LEU A 161 -13.03 6.87 3.81
CA LEU A 161 -12.30 5.89 4.61
C LEU A 161 -12.77 5.88 6.07
N VAL A 162 -12.85 7.06 6.70
CA VAL A 162 -13.24 7.23 8.11
C VAL A 162 -14.70 6.84 8.34
N PHE A 163 -15.60 7.29 7.46
CA PHE A 163 -17.03 7.01 7.57
C PHE A 163 -17.44 5.67 6.92
N SER A 164 -16.52 4.94 6.28
CA SER A 164 -16.85 3.65 5.62
C SER A 164 -17.62 2.65 6.49
N PRO A 165 -17.37 2.49 7.81
CA PRO A 165 -18.16 1.57 8.62
C PRO A 165 -19.61 2.03 8.76
N VAL A 166 -19.84 3.33 8.88
CA VAL A 166 -21.17 3.93 8.99
C VAL A 166 -21.90 3.85 7.64
N LEU A 167 -21.21 4.19 6.55
CA LEU A 167 -21.75 4.08 5.19
C LEU A 167 -22.14 2.64 4.84
N LEU A 168 -21.38 1.65 5.31
CA LEU A 168 -21.72 0.25 5.15
C LEU A 168 -23.02 -0.10 5.86
N VAL A 169 -23.23 0.38 7.09
CA VAL A 169 -24.50 0.20 7.82
C VAL A 169 -25.64 0.86 7.05
N PHE A 170 -25.46 2.12 6.61
CA PHE A 170 -26.47 2.86 5.85
C PHE A 170 -26.84 2.21 4.52
N ALA A 171 -25.91 1.50 3.88
CA ALA A 171 -26.23 0.73 2.67
C ALA A 171 -27.26 -0.39 2.92
N PHE A 172 -27.39 -0.87 4.17
CA PHE A 172 -28.38 -1.88 4.56
C PHE A 172 -29.59 -1.30 5.30
N THR A 173 -29.41 -0.25 6.09
CA THR A 173 -30.48 0.33 6.94
C THR A 173 -31.18 1.52 6.31
N GLY A 174 -30.66 2.06 5.21
CA GLY A 174 -31.01 3.40 4.72
C GLY A 174 -30.23 4.49 5.45
N VAL A 175 -30.14 5.67 4.82
CA VAL A 175 -29.52 6.86 5.41
C VAL A 175 -30.53 7.49 6.38
N PRO A 176 -30.16 7.72 7.65
CA PRO A 176 -31.04 8.41 8.59
C PRO A 176 -31.13 9.90 8.25
N GLY A 177 -32.36 10.40 8.07
CA GLY A 177 -32.63 11.81 7.76
C GLY A 177 -33.19 12.01 6.35
N PRO A 178 -33.29 13.26 5.87
CA PRO A 178 -33.87 13.59 4.57
C PRO A 178 -32.89 13.39 3.39
N GLN A 179 -31.66 12.92 3.64
CA GLN A 179 -30.62 12.78 2.62
C GLN A 179 -30.53 11.36 2.09
N ASP A 180 -30.21 11.23 0.80
CA ASP A 180 -30.00 9.93 0.17
C ASP A 180 -28.51 9.59 0.03
N MET A 181 -28.21 8.30 -0.20
CA MET A 181 -26.83 7.85 -0.45
C MET A 181 -26.21 8.57 -1.67
N GLY A 182 -27.02 8.99 -2.63
CA GLY A 182 -26.59 9.78 -3.80
C GLY A 182 -26.11 11.18 -3.45
N ASP A 183 -26.59 11.78 -2.36
CA ASP A 183 -26.09 13.07 -1.86
C ASP A 183 -24.72 12.92 -1.20
N ILE A 184 -24.49 11.79 -0.54
CA ILE A 184 -23.21 11.46 0.10
C ILE A 184 -22.16 11.03 -0.94
N LEU A 185 -22.55 10.22 -1.92
CA LEU A 185 -21.69 9.68 -2.99
C LEU A 185 -21.99 10.32 -4.33
N TYR A 186 -22.14 11.65 -4.37
CA TYR A 186 -22.41 12.35 -5.61
C TYR A 186 -21.24 12.18 -6.62
N TRP A 187 -21.56 12.42 -7.90
CA TRP A 187 -20.71 12.05 -9.03
C TRP A 187 -19.25 12.47 -8.91
N HIS A 188 -18.97 13.68 -8.38
CA HIS A 188 -17.61 14.16 -8.13
C HIS A 188 -16.79 13.19 -7.25
N ARG A 189 -17.32 12.78 -6.09
CA ARG A 189 -16.65 11.88 -5.15
C ARG A 189 -16.42 10.50 -5.78
N GLY A 190 -17.40 10.01 -6.54
CA GLY A 190 -17.26 8.77 -7.33
C GLY A 190 -16.14 8.87 -8.38
N ASN A 191 -16.08 9.98 -9.11
CA ASN A 191 -15.03 10.24 -10.09
C ASN A 191 -13.64 10.34 -9.44
N LEU A 192 -13.51 10.97 -8.27
CA LEU A 192 -12.23 11.03 -7.54
C LEU A 192 -11.73 9.63 -7.12
N LEU A 193 -12.63 8.69 -6.79
CA LEU A 193 -12.24 7.30 -6.56
C LEU A 193 -11.71 6.63 -7.84
N ILE A 194 -12.35 6.89 -8.99
CA ILE A 194 -11.90 6.37 -10.30
C ILE A 194 -10.50 6.90 -10.63
N VAL A 195 -10.28 8.20 -10.43
CA VAL A 195 -8.98 8.86 -10.62
C VAL A 195 -7.93 8.30 -9.66
N PHE A 196 -8.28 8.15 -8.39
CA PHE A 196 -7.41 7.57 -7.38
C PHE A 196 -6.95 6.15 -7.75
N VAL A 197 -7.87 5.29 -8.17
CA VAL A 197 -7.56 3.94 -8.65
C VAL A 197 -6.63 4.00 -9.87
N GLY A 198 -6.87 4.92 -10.81
CA GLY A 198 -5.98 5.20 -11.94
C GLY A 198 -4.55 5.51 -11.50
N GLY A 199 -4.40 6.36 -10.48
CA GLY A 199 -3.09 6.69 -9.91
C GLY A 199 -2.38 5.50 -9.29
N LEU A 200 -3.09 4.64 -8.54
CA LEU A 200 -2.54 3.40 -7.99
C LEU A 200 -2.10 2.43 -9.11
N LEU A 201 -2.88 2.30 -10.18
CA LEU A 201 -2.54 1.48 -11.34
C LEU A 201 -1.27 2.00 -12.03
N TRP A 202 -1.17 3.31 -12.24
CA TRP A 202 0.02 3.95 -12.82
C TRP A 202 1.26 3.78 -11.94
N ALA A 203 1.14 3.98 -10.63
CA ALA A 203 2.23 3.75 -9.70
C ALA A 203 2.71 2.28 -9.71
N ALA A 204 1.77 1.33 -9.72
CA ALA A 204 2.08 -0.10 -9.79
C ALA A 204 2.73 -0.49 -11.13
N ALA A 205 2.18 -0.04 -12.26
CA ALA A 205 2.73 -0.30 -13.59
C ALA A 205 4.14 0.27 -13.74
N THR A 206 4.36 1.49 -13.23
CA THR A 206 5.66 2.17 -13.24
C THR A 206 6.69 1.47 -12.36
N LEU A 207 6.28 1.02 -11.17
CA LEU A 207 7.14 0.23 -10.29
C LEU A 207 7.52 -1.11 -10.93
N ALA A 208 6.58 -1.79 -11.58
CA ALA A 208 6.82 -3.05 -12.27
C ALA A 208 7.79 -2.85 -13.45
N TYR A 209 7.58 -1.82 -14.29
CA TYR A 209 8.48 -1.48 -15.39
C TYR A 209 9.89 -1.10 -14.90
N ARG A 210 9.99 -0.28 -13.84
CA ARG A 210 11.28 0.08 -13.21
C ARG A 210 12.05 -1.15 -12.76
N ARG A 211 11.38 -2.10 -12.09
CA ARG A 211 12.01 -3.33 -11.58
C ARG A 211 12.45 -4.25 -12.72
N ARG A 212 11.62 -4.45 -13.74
CA ARG A 212 11.94 -5.27 -14.93
C ARG A 212 13.16 -4.72 -15.67
N THR A 213 13.15 -3.42 -15.98
CA THR A 213 14.24 -2.77 -16.72
C THR A 213 15.54 -2.64 -15.92
N ALA A 214 15.46 -2.68 -14.58
CA ALA A 214 16.64 -2.72 -13.71
C ALA A 214 17.17 -4.14 -13.44
N GLY A 215 16.61 -5.18 -14.07
CA GLY A 215 17.01 -6.58 -13.83
C GLY A 215 16.72 -7.07 -12.40
N ARG A 216 15.84 -6.39 -11.66
CA ARG A 216 15.46 -6.73 -10.29
C ARG A 216 14.24 -7.64 -10.28
N CYS A 217 14.05 -8.42 -9.21
CA CYS A 217 12.83 -9.19 -9.05
C CYS A 217 11.62 -8.24 -9.08
N VAL A 218 10.68 -8.47 -9.98
CA VAL A 218 9.50 -7.60 -10.18
C VAL A 218 8.61 -7.56 -8.93
N TYR A 219 8.59 -8.63 -8.14
CA TYR A 219 7.76 -8.77 -6.95
C TYR A 219 8.37 -8.14 -5.69
N CYS A 220 9.62 -8.47 -5.35
CA CYS A 220 10.26 -7.99 -4.12
C CYS A 220 11.26 -6.84 -4.33
N GLY A 221 11.63 -6.53 -5.58
CA GLY A 221 12.58 -5.47 -5.92
C GLY A 221 14.05 -5.79 -5.65
N ARG A 222 14.40 -7.02 -5.22
CA ARG A 222 15.79 -7.40 -4.93
C ARG A 222 16.59 -7.69 -6.21
N ALA A 223 17.85 -7.23 -6.23
CA ALA A 223 18.78 -7.47 -7.33
C ALA A 223 19.33 -8.91 -7.34
N PRO A 224 19.73 -9.48 -8.49
CA PRO A 224 20.47 -10.74 -8.58
C PRO A 224 21.74 -10.71 -7.73
N HIS A 225 22.00 -11.80 -7.01
CA HIS A 225 23.32 -12.02 -6.42
C HIS A 225 24.27 -12.35 -7.58
N GLY A 226 25.25 -11.48 -7.83
CA GLY A 226 26.44 -11.87 -8.60
C GLY A 226 27.36 -12.73 -7.74
N PRO A 227 28.33 -13.45 -8.32
CA PRO A 227 29.40 -14.08 -7.54
C PRO A 227 30.13 -12.99 -6.73
N GLY A 228 30.11 -13.08 -5.40
CA GLY A 228 30.66 -12.04 -4.50
C GLY A 228 29.67 -10.97 -4.03
N ALA A 229 28.40 -11.03 -4.43
CA ALA A 229 27.39 -10.12 -3.90
C ALA A 229 27.10 -10.43 -2.43
N ARG A 230 27.60 -9.55 -1.55
CA ARG A 230 27.25 -9.48 -0.12
C ARG A 230 25.76 -9.76 0.02
N THR A 231 25.39 -10.75 0.84
CA THR A 231 24.01 -10.93 1.31
C THR A 231 23.48 -9.54 1.64
N ASP A 232 22.33 -9.18 1.08
CA ASP A 232 21.67 -7.88 1.30
C ASP A 232 21.24 -7.82 2.78
N THR A 233 22.23 -7.65 3.67
CA THR A 233 22.07 -7.57 5.12
C THR A 233 21.36 -6.27 5.35
N THR A 234 20.04 -6.35 5.35
CA THR A 234 19.17 -5.24 5.61
C THR A 234 19.56 -4.67 6.97
N ASP A 235 20.10 -3.45 7.00
CA ASP A 235 20.52 -2.76 8.22
C ASP A 235 19.30 -2.53 9.11
N THR A 236 19.02 -3.54 9.93
CA THR A 236 17.82 -3.60 10.76
C THR A 236 17.87 -2.55 11.86
N ALA A 237 19.08 -2.19 12.33
CA ALA A 237 19.28 -1.15 13.32
C ALA A 237 18.95 0.23 12.74
N GLY A 238 19.49 0.54 11.54
CA GLY A 238 19.16 1.76 10.81
C GLY A 238 17.67 1.88 10.50
N LEU A 239 17.06 0.82 9.95
CA LEU A 239 15.62 0.80 9.65
C LEU A 239 14.75 1.03 10.90
N ARG A 240 15.13 0.47 12.06
CA ARG A 240 14.41 0.72 13.33
C ARG A 240 14.57 2.17 13.79
N ARG A 241 15.77 2.75 13.67
CA ARG A 241 16.03 4.15 14.04
C ARG A 241 15.19 5.13 13.22
N TRP A 242 15.26 5.01 11.89
CA TRP A 242 14.46 5.84 10.99
C TRP A 242 12.96 5.59 11.16
N GLY A 243 12.56 4.34 11.43
CA GLY A 243 11.17 4.01 11.71
C GLY A 243 10.64 4.72 12.95
N ARG A 244 11.44 4.82 14.03
CA ARG A 244 11.06 5.55 15.25
C ARG A 244 10.88 7.03 15.00
N TRP A 245 11.76 7.65 14.22
CA TRP A 245 11.61 9.04 13.81
C TRP A 245 10.37 9.27 12.95
N ALA A 246 10.12 8.40 11.96
CA ALA A 246 8.94 8.51 11.12
C ALA A 246 7.63 8.38 11.92
N VAL A 247 7.57 7.43 12.86
CA VAL A 247 6.41 7.29 13.77
C VAL A 247 6.28 8.51 14.68
N LEU A 248 7.39 9.03 15.24
CA LEU A 248 7.35 10.22 16.09
C LEU A 248 6.79 11.43 15.34
N VAL A 249 7.29 11.67 14.12
CA VAL A 249 6.79 12.76 13.27
C VAL A 249 5.30 12.59 12.97
N ALA A 250 4.88 11.37 12.63
CA ALA A 250 3.47 11.05 12.38
C ALA A 250 2.58 11.34 13.60
N VAL A 251 3.00 10.91 14.79
CA VAL A 251 2.24 11.15 16.04
C VAL A 251 2.21 12.64 16.40
N VAL A 252 3.35 13.32 16.34
CA VAL A 252 3.42 14.76 16.67
C VAL A 252 2.56 15.58 15.71
N SER A 253 2.46 15.19 14.45
CA SER A 253 1.61 15.88 13.47
C SER A 253 0.11 15.78 13.74
N THR A 254 -0.38 14.81 14.55
CA THR A 254 -1.81 14.74 14.90
C THR A 254 -2.17 15.68 16.05
N LEU A 255 -1.22 15.99 16.93
CA LEU A 255 -1.48 16.70 18.18
C LEU A 255 -2.22 18.04 17.99
N PRO A 256 -1.88 18.90 17.01
CA PRO A 256 -2.61 20.15 16.84
C PRO A 256 -4.09 19.95 16.51
N TYR A 257 -4.43 18.90 15.74
CA TYR A 257 -5.82 18.56 15.42
C TYR A 257 -6.53 18.02 16.66
N ASP A 258 -5.88 17.12 17.41
CA ASP A 258 -6.47 16.53 18.60
C ASP A 258 -6.73 17.59 19.68
N VAL A 259 -5.78 18.51 19.88
CA VAL A 259 -5.88 19.61 20.85
C VAL A 259 -7.03 20.56 20.51
N THR A 260 -7.22 20.94 19.23
CA THR A 260 -8.34 21.83 18.87
C THR A 260 -9.68 21.16 19.11
N ARG A 261 -9.85 19.89 18.75
CA ARG A 261 -11.10 19.15 18.98
C ARG A 261 -11.43 18.99 20.46
N ILE A 262 -10.41 18.71 21.28
CA ILE A 262 -10.57 18.62 22.74
C ILE A 262 -10.92 19.99 23.32
N ALA A 263 -10.24 21.06 22.89
CA ALA A 263 -10.52 22.42 23.35
C ALA A 263 -11.98 22.82 23.09
N TRP A 264 -12.48 22.59 21.88
CA TRP A 264 -13.86 22.94 21.52
C TRP A 264 -14.89 22.14 22.33
N TYR A 265 -14.62 20.87 22.60
CA TYR A 265 -15.49 20.05 23.45
C TYR A 265 -15.57 20.56 24.90
N PHE A 266 -14.50 21.15 25.42
CA PHE A 266 -14.45 21.79 26.73
C PHE A 266 -14.74 23.30 26.69
N ASP A 267 -15.55 23.73 25.72
CA ASP A 267 -16.03 25.12 25.59
C ASP A 267 -14.91 26.18 25.45
N GLN A 268 -13.75 25.79 24.90
CA GLN A 268 -12.67 26.72 24.60
C GLN A 268 -12.63 27.02 23.08
N PRO A 269 -12.84 28.27 22.64
CA PRO A 269 -12.91 28.66 21.22
C PRO A 269 -11.52 28.75 20.57
N LEU A 270 -10.72 27.69 20.66
CA LEU A 270 -9.34 27.69 20.15
C LEU A 270 -9.32 27.77 18.61
N GLY A 271 -8.96 28.94 18.09
CA GLY A 271 -8.83 29.18 16.64
C GLY A 271 -10.15 29.34 15.89
N ILE A 272 -11.26 29.61 16.60
CA ILE A 272 -12.58 29.90 16.05
C ILE A 272 -13.21 31.07 16.81
N THR A 273 -14.30 31.64 16.29
CA THR A 273 -15.06 32.67 17.02
C THR A 273 -15.97 32.05 18.08
N GLU A 274 -16.33 32.84 19.09
CA GLU A 274 -17.26 32.41 20.15
C GLU A 274 -18.65 32.13 19.59
N GLU A 275 -19.08 32.90 18.59
CA GLU A 275 -20.33 32.71 17.88
C GLU A 275 -20.38 31.35 17.16
N PHE A 276 -19.28 30.96 16.53
CA PHE A 276 -19.18 29.66 15.86
C PHE A 276 -19.21 28.51 16.88
N LEU A 277 -18.49 28.65 18.01
CA LEU A 277 -18.56 27.64 19.07
C LEU A 277 -19.98 27.50 19.65
N ARG A 278 -20.71 28.60 19.80
CA ARG A 278 -22.12 28.57 20.23
C ARG A 278 -22.99 27.81 19.23
N GLU A 279 -22.82 28.06 17.93
CA GLU A 279 -23.54 27.33 16.87
C GLU A 279 -23.25 25.83 16.91
N MET A 280 -21.98 25.44 17.16
CA MET A 280 -21.60 24.04 17.33
C MET A 280 -22.29 23.39 18.55
N ARG A 281 -22.51 24.15 19.63
CA ARG A 281 -23.20 23.68 20.84
C ARG A 281 -24.69 23.51 20.61
N GLU A 282 -25.29 24.43 19.85
CA GLU A 282 -26.72 24.40 19.51
C GLU A 282 -27.04 23.29 18.50
N THR A 283 -26.05 22.87 17.70
CA THR A 283 -26.19 21.77 16.74
C THR A 283 -26.01 20.41 17.41
N PRO A 284 -27.07 19.56 17.49
CA PRO A 284 -26.99 18.29 18.21
C PRO A 284 -25.89 17.36 17.66
N GLY A 285 -25.02 16.87 18.52
CA GLY A 285 -24.00 15.86 18.18
C GLY A 285 -22.73 16.40 17.55
N MET A 286 -22.64 17.69 17.22
CA MET A 286 -21.50 18.24 16.47
C MET A 286 -20.20 18.23 17.30
N LEU A 287 -20.26 18.64 18.57
CA LEU A 287 -19.11 18.62 19.47
C LEU A 287 -18.68 17.18 19.81
N GLU A 288 -19.64 16.27 19.98
CA GLU A 288 -19.39 14.86 20.24
C GLU A 288 -18.70 14.17 19.06
N ILE A 289 -19.14 14.46 17.83
CA ILE A 289 -18.47 13.98 16.61
C ILE A 289 -17.05 14.53 16.52
N GLY A 290 -16.87 15.83 16.81
CA GLY A 290 -15.55 16.47 16.85
C GLY A 290 -14.60 15.77 17.84
N LEU A 291 -15.06 15.52 19.06
CA LEU A 291 -14.30 14.79 20.08
C LEU A 291 -14.02 13.34 19.65
N ALA A 292 -15.02 12.64 19.10
CA ALA A 292 -14.87 11.27 18.63
C ALA A 292 -13.78 11.16 17.55
N LEU A 293 -13.72 12.11 16.62
CA LEU A 293 -12.65 12.19 15.61
C LEU A 293 -11.28 12.40 16.26
N GLY A 294 -11.17 13.27 17.27
CA GLY A 294 -9.92 13.46 18.04
C GLY A 294 -9.48 12.19 18.80
N VAL A 295 -10.43 11.46 19.39
CA VAL A 295 -10.17 10.17 20.04
C VAL A 295 -9.71 9.12 19.03
N VAL A 296 -10.39 9.01 17.88
CA VAL A 296 -10.01 8.07 16.80
C VAL A 296 -8.62 8.40 16.26
N SER A 297 -8.31 9.68 16.08
CA SER A 297 -6.97 10.16 15.69
C SER A 297 -5.91 9.76 16.72
N THR A 298 -6.18 9.97 18.01
CA THR A 298 -5.29 9.57 19.12
C THR A 298 -5.07 8.05 19.16
N LEU A 299 -6.13 7.26 19.00
CA LEU A 299 -6.05 5.79 18.90
C LEU A 299 -5.26 5.36 17.66
N GLY A 300 -5.41 6.08 16.54
CA GLY A 300 -4.60 5.93 15.35
C GLY A 300 -3.11 6.14 15.64
N SER A 301 -2.76 7.23 16.34
CA SER A 301 -1.38 7.52 16.78
C SER A 301 -0.81 6.40 17.66
N LEU A 302 -1.60 5.87 18.60
CA LEU A 302 -1.22 4.68 19.36
C LEU A 302 -1.02 3.47 18.43
N LEU A 303 -1.87 3.28 17.42
CA LEU A 303 -1.76 2.18 16.47
C LEU A 303 -0.46 2.25 15.65
N MET A 304 -0.06 3.46 15.23
CA MET A 304 1.18 3.70 14.47
C MET A 304 2.44 3.36 15.26
N HIS A 305 2.43 3.56 16.58
CA HIS A 305 3.51 3.11 17.44
C HIS A 305 3.77 1.60 17.31
N GLY A 306 2.77 0.82 16.93
CA GLY A 306 2.90 -0.61 16.62
C GLY A 306 3.88 -0.92 15.50
N LEU A 307 4.10 0.01 14.56
CA LEU A 307 5.07 -0.16 13.47
C LEU A 307 6.53 -0.22 13.97
N VAL A 308 6.80 0.27 15.17
CA VAL A 308 8.15 0.27 15.77
C VAL A 308 8.22 -0.56 17.05
N ALA A 309 7.09 -0.83 17.69
CA ALA A 309 7.01 -1.60 18.92
C ALA A 309 6.82 -3.11 18.69
N ARG A 310 7.09 -3.91 19.74
CA ARG A 310 6.94 -5.37 19.71
C ARG A 310 5.50 -5.85 19.49
N TRP A 311 4.51 -5.08 19.93
CA TRP A 311 3.11 -5.51 19.86
C TRP A 311 2.50 -5.42 18.45
N GLY A 312 3.10 -4.65 17.54
CA GLY A 312 2.76 -4.70 16.11
C GLY A 312 3.47 -5.84 15.36
N GLU A 313 4.43 -6.49 16.01
CA GLU A 313 5.19 -7.61 15.47
C GLU A 313 4.66 -8.97 15.96
N VAL A 314 4.17 -9.01 17.19
CA VAL A 314 3.63 -10.19 17.88
C VAL A 314 2.36 -9.77 18.61
N TRP A 315 1.31 -10.59 18.50
CA TRP A 315 0.03 -10.30 19.15
C TRP A 315 0.21 -10.14 20.66
N PRO A 316 -0.23 -9.00 21.23
CA PRO A 316 -0.07 -8.73 22.65
C PRO A 316 -0.94 -9.65 23.51
N ARG A 317 -0.59 -9.77 24.80
CA ARG A 317 -1.19 -10.76 25.71
C ARG A 317 -2.67 -10.54 25.99
N TRP A 318 -3.19 -9.33 25.79
CA TRP A 318 -4.60 -8.98 25.94
C TRP A 318 -5.46 -9.47 24.77
N VAL A 319 -4.87 -9.80 23.61
CA VAL A 319 -5.59 -10.45 22.50
C VAL A 319 -5.58 -11.96 22.72
N TRP A 320 -6.48 -12.41 23.60
CA TRP A 320 -6.53 -13.77 24.14
C TRP A 320 -6.53 -14.88 23.08
N TRP A 321 -7.24 -14.73 21.95
CA TRP A 321 -7.33 -15.77 20.90
C TRP A 321 -6.08 -15.90 19.99
N LYS A 322 -5.16 -14.92 19.99
CA LYS A 322 -3.99 -14.88 19.09
C LYS A 322 -2.66 -14.61 19.80
N LYS A 323 -2.68 -14.55 21.13
CA LYS A 323 -1.54 -14.27 22.02
C LYS A 323 -0.26 -14.97 21.59
N GLY A 324 0.83 -14.20 21.47
CA GLY A 324 2.17 -14.73 21.20
C GLY A 324 2.44 -15.17 19.76
N ARG A 325 1.43 -15.18 18.88
CA ARG A 325 1.62 -15.47 17.46
C ARG A 325 2.23 -14.26 16.73
N THR A 326 3.07 -14.52 15.74
CA THR A 326 3.62 -13.48 14.87
C THR A 326 2.53 -12.87 13.99
N ILE A 327 2.46 -11.54 13.95
CA ILE A 327 1.52 -10.82 13.08
C ILE A 327 2.01 -10.88 11.64
N HIS A 328 1.11 -11.24 10.71
CA HIS A 328 1.43 -11.22 9.28
C HIS A 328 1.69 -9.77 8.84
N PRO A 329 2.79 -9.45 8.12
CA PRO A 329 3.16 -8.05 7.85
C PRO A 329 2.05 -7.24 7.15
N ALA A 330 1.28 -7.87 6.27
CA ALA A 330 0.17 -7.22 5.56
C ALA A 330 -0.93 -6.67 6.50
N THR A 331 -1.10 -7.26 7.70
CA THR A 331 -2.11 -6.82 8.68
C THR A 331 -1.86 -5.39 9.16
N ALA A 332 -0.60 -4.96 9.24
CA ALA A 332 -0.26 -3.58 9.58
C ALA A 332 -0.02 -2.71 8.33
N VAL A 333 0.61 -3.27 7.30
CA VAL A 333 1.01 -2.51 6.10
C VAL A 333 -0.17 -2.03 5.28
N VAL A 334 -1.19 -2.85 5.06
CA VAL A 334 -2.35 -2.49 4.22
C VAL A 334 -3.14 -1.32 4.81
N PRO A 335 -3.65 -1.38 6.07
CA PRO A 335 -4.40 -0.27 6.62
C PRO A 335 -3.55 0.99 6.77
N ALA A 336 -2.29 0.87 7.21
CA ALA A 336 -1.41 2.03 7.35
C ALA A 336 -1.10 2.70 6.00
N ALA A 337 -0.93 1.93 4.93
CA ALA A 337 -0.74 2.48 3.58
C ALA A 337 -2.01 3.16 3.04
N LEU A 338 -3.20 2.60 3.29
CA LEU A 338 -4.47 3.22 2.89
C LEU A 338 -4.66 4.57 3.58
N VAL A 339 -4.49 4.62 4.90
CA VAL A 339 -4.59 5.86 5.67
C VAL A 339 -3.54 6.88 5.24
N ALA A 340 -2.28 6.44 5.08
CA ALA A 340 -1.19 7.32 4.63
C ALA A 340 -1.48 8.01 3.30
N VAL A 341 -2.00 7.25 2.33
CA VAL A 341 -2.31 7.77 0.99
C VAL A 341 -3.55 8.65 1.01
N ALA A 342 -4.57 8.36 1.83
CA ALA A 342 -5.78 9.19 1.95
C ALA A 342 -5.52 10.53 2.67
N LEU A 343 -4.59 10.57 3.61
CA LEU A 343 -4.25 11.78 4.38
C LEU A 343 -3.55 12.85 3.55
N ILE A 344 -2.72 12.45 2.59
CA ILE A 344 -1.92 13.38 1.79
C ILE A 344 -2.79 14.37 0.98
N PRO A 345 -3.75 13.93 0.15
CA PRO A 345 -4.63 14.85 -0.57
C PRO A 345 -5.50 15.70 0.38
N ALA A 346 -5.99 15.10 1.47
CA ALA A 346 -6.79 15.83 2.46
C ALA A 346 -6.01 16.99 3.11
N GLY A 347 -4.75 16.75 3.49
CA GLY A 347 -3.88 17.79 4.04
C GLY A 347 -3.44 18.83 3.00
N LEU A 348 -3.20 18.42 1.75
CA LEU A 348 -2.85 19.34 0.68
C LEU A 348 -4.02 20.29 0.37
N MET A 349 -5.25 19.76 0.37
CA MET A 349 -6.45 20.57 0.21
C MET A 349 -6.64 21.55 1.37
N ALA A 350 -6.37 21.13 2.61
CA ALA A 350 -6.45 22.00 3.78
C ALA A 350 -5.57 23.27 3.66
N THR A 351 -4.47 23.23 2.90
CA THR A 351 -3.65 24.43 2.66
C THR A 351 -4.35 25.50 1.83
N ARG A 352 -5.31 25.10 0.97
CA ARG A 352 -6.06 26.02 0.12
C ARG A 352 -7.29 26.60 0.80
N ALA A 353 -7.89 25.82 1.70
CA ALA A 353 -9.04 26.22 2.50
C ALA A 353 -8.64 26.89 3.83
N PHE A 354 -7.38 27.31 3.97
CA PHE A 354 -6.89 27.94 5.18
C PHE A 354 -7.38 29.39 5.29
N ASP A 355 -8.12 29.67 6.36
CA ASP A 355 -8.51 31.02 6.75
C ASP A 355 -7.76 31.40 8.04
N PRO A 356 -6.95 32.49 8.04
CA PRO A 356 -6.30 32.97 9.25
C PRO A 356 -7.26 33.38 10.37
N ALA A 357 -8.46 33.86 10.05
CA ALA A 357 -9.42 34.31 11.05
C ALA A 357 -10.04 33.13 11.84
N SER A 358 -10.25 32.00 11.16
CA SER A 358 -10.80 30.77 11.75
C SER A 358 -9.86 29.57 11.57
N TRP A 359 -8.58 29.77 11.86
CA TRP A 359 -7.52 28.79 11.57
C TRP A 359 -7.76 27.44 12.24
N GLY A 360 -8.50 27.38 13.35
CA GLY A 360 -8.81 26.15 14.08
C GLY A 360 -9.65 25.15 13.28
N ILE A 361 -10.42 25.62 12.29
CA ILE A 361 -11.30 24.77 11.46
C ILE A 361 -10.48 23.82 10.57
N VAL A 362 -9.54 24.38 9.81
CA VAL A 362 -8.80 23.66 8.75
C VAL A 362 -7.29 23.65 8.99
N GLY A 363 -6.74 24.64 9.70
CA GLY A 363 -5.31 24.81 9.92
C GLY A 363 -4.60 23.57 10.45
N PRO A 364 -5.09 22.91 11.53
CA PRO A 364 -4.48 21.68 12.02
C PRO A 364 -4.43 20.55 10.97
N SER A 365 -5.41 20.49 10.08
CA SER A 365 -5.51 19.47 9.03
C SER A 365 -4.44 19.60 7.94
N ILE A 366 -3.76 20.75 7.82
CA ILE A 366 -2.59 20.93 6.92
C ILE A 366 -1.50 19.89 7.24
N LEU A 367 -1.33 19.58 8.54
CA LEU A 367 -0.36 18.61 9.01
C LEU A 367 -0.73 17.17 8.65
N TRP A 368 -1.92 16.89 8.13
CA TRP A 368 -2.27 15.57 7.60
C TRP A 368 -1.36 15.16 6.44
N THR A 369 -0.83 16.11 5.68
CA THR A 369 0.18 15.81 4.64
C THR A 369 1.45 15.25 5.26
N VAL A 370 1.95 15.90 6.32
CA VAL A 370 3.14 15.47 7.07
C VAL A 370 2.88 14.11 7.71
N TRP A 371 1.71 13.95 8.31
CA TRP A 371 1.25 12.70 8.90
C TRP A 371 1.24 11.56 7.88
N GLY A 372 0.59 11.75 6.74
CA GLY A 372 0.47 10.76 5.68
C GLY A 372 1.83 10.34 5.10
N VAL A 373 2.72 11.31 4.83
CA VAL A 373 4.08 11.02 4.37
C VAL A 373 4.88 10.24 5.41
N ALA A 374 4.88 10.70 6.67
CA ALA A 374 5.61 10.06 7.76
C ALA A 374 5.09 8.64 8.03
N LEU A 375 3.77 8.44 8.00
CA LEU A 375 3.13 7.13 8.12
C LEU A 375 3.49 6.21 6.95
N GLY A 376 3.49 6.73 5.72
CA GLY A 376 3.91 5.99 4.52
C GLY A 376 5.36 5.52 4.61
N VAL A 377 6.27 6.38 5.09
CA VAL A 377 7.68 6.04 5.36
C VAL A 377 7.78 4.98 6.45
N ALA A 378 7.11 5.18 7.60
CA ALA A 378 7.10 4.21 8.69
C ALA A 378 6.59 2.83 8.24
N THR A 379 5.55 2.81 7.40
CA THR A 379 4.97 1.61 6.81
C THR A 379 5.96 0.90 5.88
N CYS A 380 6.67 1.66 5.04
CA CYS A 380 7.71 1.10 4.17
C CYS A 380 8.87 0.50 4.97
N LEU A 381 9.35 1.20 6.01
CA LEU A 381 10.43 0.73 6.88
C LEU A 381 10.00 -0.52 7.68
N TYR A 382 8.76 -0.55 8.17
CA TYR A 382 8.16 -1.73 8.82
C TYR A 382 8.13 -2.93 7.86
N TYR A 383 7.65 -2.72 6.62
CA TYR A 383 7.64 -3.76 5.59
C TYR A 383 9.06 -4.26 5.26
N LEU A 384 10.02 -3.36 5.06
CA LEU A 384 11.41 -3.72 4.74
C LEU A 384 12.08 -4.51 5.88
N ARG A 385 11.75 -4.21 7.14
CA ARG A 385 12.22 -4.95 8.32
C ARG A 385 11.58 -6.34 8.45
N ARG A 386 10.34 -6.49 8.00
CA ARG A 386 9.51 -7.69 8.23
C ARG A 386 9.38 -8.59 7.00
N ARG A 387 9.88 -8.18 5.83
CA ARG A 387 9.87 -9.00 4.62
C ARG A 387 10.82 -10.19 4.80
N GLY A 388 10.27 -11.40 4.70
CA GLY A 388 11.06 -12.63 4.69
C GLY A 388 11.52 -13.02 3.29
N VAL A 389 11.83 -14.32 3.13
CA VAL A 389 12.23 -14.90 1.85
C VAL A 389 11.15 -14.70 0.79
N CYS A 390 11.54 -14.08 -0.32
CA CYS A 390 10.66 -13.90 -1.47
C CYS A 390 10.39 -15.25 -2.13
N ARG A 391 9.14 -15.68 -2.14
CA ARG A 391 8.71 -16.95 -2.76
C ARG A 391 8.91 -17.01 -4.29
N ARG A 392 9.12 -15.88 -4.96
CA ARG A 392 9.28 -15.81 -6.43
C ARG A 392 10.74 -15.88 -6.88
N CYS A 393 11.67 -15.28 -6.14
CA CYS A 393 13.09 -15.32 -6.46
C CYS A 393 13.94 -16.12 -5.46
N GLY A 394 13.34 -16.65 -4.39
CA GLY A 394 14.01 -17.42 -3.34
C GLY A 394 14.92 -16.61 -2.42
N ARG A 395 14.97 -15.27 -2.53
CA ARG A 395 15.93 -14.43 -1.80
C ARG A 395 15.39 -14.03 -0.43
N GLY A 396 16.23 -14.14 0.61
CA GLY A 396 15.96 -13.90 2.05
C GLY A 396 16.66 -12.69 2.61
#